data_AF-A0A957KZ43-F1
#
_entry.id   AF-A0A957KZ43-F1
#
_cell.length_a   1.000
_cell.length_b   1.000
_cell.length_c   1.000
_cell.angle_alpha   90.00
_cell.angle_beta   90.00
_cell.angle_gamma   90.00
#
_symmetry.space_group_name_H-M   'P 1'
#
loop_
_entity.id
_entity.type
_entity.pdbx_description
1 polymer ?
#
loop_
_entity_poly.entity_id
_entity_poly.type
_entity_poly.pdbx_seq_one_letter_code
_entity_poly.pdbx_strand_id
1 'polypeptide(L)'
;ANSAIFDNEASQNGGGLYSRSGQANLENVTFDGNLAGGAGGALFLRGSLVGHYLTFLENEAAAGGLVAFDGGSLTLGSSVAGRHTGASCSQPSGNFTSAGFNVFTAIAGCTVAAAASDQFNVDPLIGPLADNGGPEITLTNALSAGSPAVNAGDAATCPATDQRGVARPAGAACDAGAMEYDASVSARFWRPEPALPPFVYASYPTPAPGIILTVDSLASGADTAIGDGICATSGGECTLQAAIEESNALVGQETVQLPAGTIDISSRLPDITDHLIIAGAGVGQTILNRLSSSQAVYTDYSTIVVFRDLTLQGASRFISSKGHLTIE
;
A
#
# COMPACT_ATOMS: atom_id res chain seq x y z
N ALA A 1 -18.36 -2.79 3.96
CA ALA A 1 -18.14 -1.37 4.31
C ALA A 1 -17.07 -1.30 5.38
N ASN A 2 -16.37 -0.18 5.51
CA ASN A 2 -15.30 0.03 6.50
C ASN A 2 -14.25 -1.10 6.47
N SER A 3 -13.67 -1.35 5.30
CA SER A 3 -12.72 -2.47 5.13
C SER A 3 -11.58 -2.09 4.19
N ALA A 4 -10.45 -2.79 4.33
CA ALA A 4 -9.35 -2.71 3.38
C ALA A 4 -9.23 -4.04 2.63
N ILE A 5 -9.20 -3.98 1.30
CA ILE A 5 -8.94 -5.08 0.38
C ILE A 5 -7.63 -4.76 -0.29
N PHE A 6 -6.54 -5.35 0.16
CA PHE A 6 -5.22 -4.96 -0.29
C PHE A 6 -4.28 -6.14 -0.46
N ASP A 7 -3.26 -5.94 -1.29
CA ASP A 7 -2.20 -6.91 -1.61
C ASP A 7 -2.73 -8.31 -2.00
N ASN A 8 -3.88 -8.36 -2.66
CA ASN A 8 -4.41 -9.60 -3.24
C ASN A 8 -3.83 -9.81 -4.64
N GLU A 9 -3.50 -11.06 -4.97
CA GLU A 9 -3.00 -11.43 -6.30
C GLU A 9 -3.92 -12.47 -6.96
N ALA A 10 -4.37 -12.16 -8.17
CA ALA A 10 -5.13 -13.07 -9.02
C ALA A 10 -4.37 -13.34 -10.32
N SER A 11 -4.24 -14.62 -10.70
CA SER A 11 -3.58 -14.99 -11.97
C SER A 11 -4.34 -14.55 -13.21
N GLN A 12 -5.65 -14.27 -13.10
CA GLN A 12 -6.49 -13.82 -14.20
C GLN A 12 -7.13 -12.47 -13.92
N ASN A 13 -8.25 -12.40 -13.20
CA ASN A 13 -9.09 -11.21 -13.18
C ASN A 13 -9.54 -10.84 -11.77
N GLY A 14 -9.67 -9.54 -11.51
CA GLY A 14 -10.22 -9.01 -10.27
C GLY A 14 -9.29 -9.25 -9.09
N GLY A 15 -8.14 -8.58 -9.10
CA GLY A 15 -7.11 -8.73 -8.06
C GLY A 15 -7.69 -8.50 -6.67
N GLY A 16 -8.41 -7.39 -6.49
CA GLY A 16 -9.11 -7.09 -5.23
C GLY A 16 -10.50 -7.73 -5.15
N LEU A 17 -11.35 -7.50 -6.15
CA LEU A 17 -12.72 -8.02 -6.17
C LEU A 17 -13.16 -8.42 -7.58
N TYR A 18 -13.74 -9.62 -7.66
CA TYR A 18 -14.39 -10.13 -8.86
C TYR A 18 -15.91 -10.23 -8.65
N SER A 19 -16.68 -9.40 -9.35
CA SER A 19 -18.15 -9.43 -9.33
C SER A 19 -18.68 -10.27 -10.51
N ARG A 20 -19.12 -11.50 -10.24
CA ARG A 20 -19.62 -12.42 -11.27
C ARG A 20 -21.05 -12.11 -11.73
N SER A 21 -21.91 -11.72 -10.80
CA SER A 21 -23.32 -11.37 -11.02
C SER A 21 -23.89 -10.67 -9.77
N GLY A 22 -25.09 -10.11 -9.88
CA GLY A 22 -25.75 -9.40 -8.77
C GLY A 22 -25.20 -7.99 -8.57
N GLN A 23 -25.62 -7.34 -7.48
CA GLN A 23 -25.18 -6.00 -7.10
C GLN A 23 -24.37 -6.07 -5.80
N ALA A 24 -23.16 -5.50 -5.80
CA ALA A 24 -22.39 -5.23 -4.60
C ALA A 24 -22.51 -3.75 -4.23
N ASN A 25 -22.65 -3.46 -2.93
CA ASN A 25 -22.63 -2.10 -2.40
C ASN A 25 -21.43 -1.96 -1.46
N LEU A 26 -20.55 -1.00 -1.75
CA LEU A 26 -19.35 -0.73 -0.97
C LEU A 26 -19.38 0.71 -0.46
N GLU A 27 -19.00 0.90 0.80
CA GLU A 27 -18.91 2.21 1.44
C GLU A 27 -17.68 2.22 2.34
N ASN A 28 -16.86 3.28 2.27
CA ASN A 28 -15.63 3.40 3.06
C ASN A 28 -14.72 2.16 2.90
N VAL A 29 -14.40 1.79 1.65
CA VAL A 29 -13.52 0.65 1.38
C VAL A 29 -12.27 1.12 0.67
N THR A 30 -11.11 0.70 1.20
CA THR A 30 -9.81 0.90 0.57
C THR A 30 -9.45 -0.33 -0.25
N PHE A 31 -9.11 -0.12 -1.52
CA PHE A 31 -8.49 -1.08 -2.42
C PHE A 31 -7.07 -0.63 -2.71
N ASP A 32 -6.09 -1.27 -2.08
CA ASP A 32 -4.69 -0.87 -2.23
C ASP A 32 -3.84 -2.02 -2.74
N GLY A 33 -3.07 -1.81 -3.80
CA GLY A 33 -2.04 -2.77 -4.14
C GLY A 33 -2.50 -4.12 -4.70
N ASN A 34 -3.75 -4.23 -5.16
CA ASN A 34 -4.24 -5.49 -5.70
C ASN A 34 -3.75 -5.71 -7.13
N LEU A 35 -3.35 -6.95 -7.44
CA LEU A 35 -2.73 -7.34 -8.70
C LEU A 35 -3.57 -8.38 -9.44
N ALA A 36 -3.82 -8.16 -10.73
CA ALA A 36 -4.41 -9.15 -11.63
C ALA A 36 -3.52 -9.39 -12.87
N GLY A 37 -3.13 -10.64 -13.12
CA GLY A 37 -2.34 -10.99 -14.31
C GLY A 37 -3.03 -10.71 -15.65
N GLY A 38 -4.37 -10.70 -15.66
CA GLY A 38 -5.22 -10.38 -16.81
C GLY A 38 -5.83 -8.99 -16.71
N ALA A 39 -6.99 -8.84 -16.07
CA ALA A 39 -7.73 -7.58 -16.07
C ALA A 39 -8.37 -7.20 -14.73
N GLY A 40 -8.46 -5.91 -14.46
CA GLY A 40 -9.12 -5.37 -13.27
C GLY A 40 -8.28 -5.56 -12.01
N GLY A 41 -7.29 -4.70 -11.80
CA GLY A 41 -6.38 -4.80 -10.65
C GLY A 41 -7.15 -4.68 -9.34
N ALA A 42 -7.95 -3.61 -9.19
CA ALA A 42 -8.86 -3.51 -8.05
C ALA A 42 -10.14 -4.31 -8.29
N LEU A 43 -10.81 -4.06 -9.42
CA LEU A 43 -12.17 -4.56 -9.68
C LEU A 43 -12.28 -5.23 -11.05
N PHE A 44 -12.93 -6.40 -11.11
CA PHE A 44 -13.43 -6.98 -12.36
C PHE A 44 -14.94 -7.20 -12.30
N LEU A 45 -15.68 -6.60 -13.22
CA LEU A 45 -17.13 -6.46 -13.14
C LEU A 45 -17.87 -7.13 -14.31
N ARG A 46 -18.54 -8.25 -13.99
CA ARG A 46 -19.67 -8.81 -14.77
C ARG A 46 -21.02 -8.49 -14.14
N GLY A 47 -21.05 -8.29 -12.82
CA GLY A 47 -22.20 -7.78 -12.08
C GLY A 47 -22.21 -6.25 -11.98
N SER A 48 -23.11 -5.73 -11.15
CA SER A 48 -23.19 -4.32 -10.80
C SER A 48 -22.43 -4.03 -9.50
N LEU A 49 -21.76 -2.89 -9.41
CA LEU A 49 -21.19 -2.36 -8.19
C LEU A 49 -21.59 -0.91 -8.01
N VAL A 50 -22.09 -0.57 -6.83
CA VAL A 50 -22.32 0.81 -6.40
C VAL A 50 -21.39 1.08 -5.23
N GLY A 51 -20.57 2.12 -5.36
CA GLY A 51 -19.54 2.46 -4.39
C GLY A 51 -19.58 3.92 -4.02
N HIS A 52 -19.46 4.22 -2.74
CA HIS A 52 -19.28 5.58 -2.24
C HIS A 52 -18.12 5.63 -1.27
N TYR A 53 -17.33 6.71 -1.28
CA TYR A 53 -16.20 6.87 -0.36
C TYR A 53 -15.20 5.71 -0.46
N LEU A 54 -14.83 5.34 -1.70
CA LEU A 54 -13.85 4.30 -1.94
C LEU A 54 -12.49 4.92 -2.25
N THR A 55 -11.42 4.28 -1.80
CA THR A 55 -10.05 4.67 -2.12
C THR A 55 -9.40 3.56 -2.93
N PHE A 56 -8.89 3.86 -4.13
CA PHE A 56 -8.25 2.88 -5.01
C PHE A 56 -6.83 3.29 -5.36
N LEU A 57 -5.84 2.69 -4.68
CA LEU A 57 -4.44 3.06 -4.81
C LEU A 57 -3.59 1.86 -5.24
N GLU A 58 -2.54 2.10 -6.02
CA GLU A 58 -1.51 1.08 -6.34
C GLU A 58 -2.02 -0.23 -6.96
N ASN A 59 -3.23 -0.25 -7.52
CA ASN A 59 -3.77 -1.47 -8.14
C ASN A 59 -3.20 -1.68 -9.54
N GLU A 60 -2.89 -2.92 -9.90
CA GLU A 60 -2.19 -3.28 -11.13
C GLU A 60 -2.91 -4.39 -11.90
N ALA A 61 -3.00 -4.23 -13.22
CA ALA A 61 -3.38 -5.30 -14.12
C ALA A 61 -2.84 -5.07 -15.53
N ALA A 62 -2.74 -6.14 -16.33
CA ALA A 62 -2.38 -6.00 -17.73
C ALA A 62 -3.42 -5.18 -18.53
N ALA A 63 -4.69 -5.22 -18.13
CA ALA A 63 -5.75 -4.37 -18.68
C ALA A 63 -6.69 -3.81 -17.58
N GLY A 64 -6.77 -2.49 -17.46
CA GLY A 64 -7.62 -1.84 -16.45
C GLY A 64 -7.03 -2.00 -15.05
N GLY A 65 -5.97 -1.27 -14.74
CA GLY A 65 -5.29 -1.32 -13.43
C GLY A 65 -6.24 -1.00 -12.28
N LEU A 66 -7.18 -0.08 -12.51
CA LEU A 66 -8.27 0.19 -11.55
C LEU A 66 -9.41 -0.81 -11.74
N VAL A 67 -10.10 -0.78 -12.89
CA VAL A 67 -11.30 -1.59 -13.11
C VAL A 67 -11.35 -2.18 -14.52
N ALA A 68 -11.86 -3.41 -14.64
CA ALA A 68 -12.20 -4.01 -15.91
C ALA A 68 -13.68 -4.43 -15.95
N PHE A 69 -14.29 -4.27 -17.12
CA PHE A 69 -15.70 -4.59 -17.36
C PHE A 69 -15.85 -5.71 -18.38
N ASP A 70 -16.76 -6.63 -18.08
CA ASP A 70 -17.22 -7.68 -19.00
C ASP A 70 -18.75 -7.73 -18.92
N GLY A 71 -19.38 -6.65 -19.40
CA GLY A 71 -20.82 -6.43 -19.40
C GLY A 71 -21.43 -5.86 -18.11
N GLY A 72 -20.65 -5.77 -17.02
CA GLY A 72 -21.10 -5.23 -15.73
C GLY A 72 -21.28 -3.71 -15.69
N SER A 73 -21.65 -3.19 -14.52
CA SER A 73 -21.77 -1.75 -14.29
C SER A 73 -21.11 -1.29 -12.99
N LEU A 74 -20.57 -0.08 -13.02
CA LEU A 74 -19.98 0.61 -11.87
C LEU A 74 -20.67 1.96 -11.70
N THR A 75 -21.15 2.25 -10.50
CA THR A 75 -21.50 3.62 -10.08
C THR A 75 -20.58 4.01 -8.93
N LEU A 76 -19.80 5.08 -9.10
CA LEU A 76 -18.92 5.61 -8.03
C LEU A 76 -19.25 7.06 -7.70
N GLY A 77 -19.34 7.36 -6.41
CA GLY A 77 -19.42 8.72 -5.90
C GLY A 77 -18.41 8.98 -4.79
N SER A 78 -17.99 10.24 -4.62
CA SER A 78 -17.11 10.68 -3.53
C SER A 78 -15.88 9.79 -3.35
N SER A 79 -15.30 9.23 -4.42
CA SER A 79 -14.23 8.24 -4.35
C SER A 79 -12.91 8.77 -4.89
N VAL A 80 -11.80 8.20 -4.43
CA VAL A 80 -10.44 8.58 -4.81
C VAL A 80 -9.78 7.43 -5.56
N ALA A 81 -9.06 7.73 -6.64
CA ALA A 81 -8.25 6.72 -7.32
C ALA A 81 -6.93 7.31 -7.83
N GLY A 82 -5.85 6.55 -7.70
CA GLY A 82 -4.54 7.01 -8.14
C GLY A 82 -3.50 5.91 -8.14
N ARG A 83 -2.30 6.22 -8.67
CA ARG A 83 -1.11 5.37 -8.62
C ARG A 83 -1.31 3.92 -9.13
N HIS A 84 -2.34 3.65 -9.93
CA HIS A 84 -2.51 2.38 -10.64
C HIS A 84 -1.61 2.34 -11.88
N THR A 85 -1.27 1.14 -12.34
CA THR A 85 -0.45 0.98 -13.56
C THR A 85 -1.33 0.73 -14.79
N GLY A 86 -0.87 1.19 -15.95
CA GLY A 86 -1.59 1.07 -17.22
C GLY A 86 -2.83 1.98 -17.32
N ALA A 87 -3.78 1.59 -18.18
CA ALA A 87 -5.06 2.29 -18.29
C ALA A 87 -5.90 2.08 -17.04
N SER A 88 -6.62 3.12 -16.59
CA SER A 88 -7.54 3.05 -15.46
C SER A 88 -8.62 2.01 -15.69
N CYS A 89 -9.27 2.04 -16.86
CA CYS A 89 -10.27 1.05 -17.22
C CYS A 89 -9.88 0.17 -18.41
N SER A 90 -10.33 -1.09 -18.36
CA SER A 90 -10.54 -1.93 -19.54
C SER A 90 -12.04 -2.11 -19.73
N GLN A 91 -12.63 -1.44 -20.72
CA GLN A 91 -14.08 -1.35 -20.87
C GLN A 91 -14.53 -1.74 -22.29
N PRO A 92 -14.38 -3.02 -22.71
CA PRO A 92 -14.90 -3.50 -24.00
C PRO A 92 -16.43 -3.49 -24.05
N SER A 93 -17.09 -3.65 -22.90
CA SER A 93 -18.53 -3.54 -22.71
C SER A 93 -18.82 -3.15 -21.25
N GLY A 94 -20.06 -2.78 -20.93
CA GLY A 94 -20.44 -2.34 -19.59
C GLY A 94 -20.36 -0.83 -19.38
N ASN A 95 -20.82 -0.37 -18.22
CA ASN A 95 -21.04 1.05 -17.95
C ASN A 95 -20.30 1.53 -16.71
N PHE A 96 -19.66 2.69 -16.81
CA PHE A 96 -19.16 3.44 -15.67
C PHE A 96 -19.93 4.75 -15.55
N THR A 97 -20.76 4.86 -14.51
CA THR A 97 -21.50 6.06 -14.12
C THR A 97 -20.80 6.75 -12.95
N SER A 98 -20.56 8.05 -13.07
CA SER A 98 -20.17 8.85 -11.91
C SER A 98 -21.40 9.37 -11.19
N ALA A 99 -21.47 9.18 -9.87
CA ALA A 99 -22.38 9.88 -8.98
C ALA A 99 -21.82 11.25 -8.51
N GLY A 100 -20.66 11.65 -9.04
CA GLY A 100 -19.98 12.91 -8.73
C GLY A 100 -18.97 12.81 -7.60
N PHE A 101 -18.24 13.91 -7.41
CA PHE A 101 -17.31 14.10 -6.29
C PHE A 101 -16.11 13.13 -6.29
N ASN A 102 -15.82 12.49 -7.43
CA ASN A 102 -14.67 11.60 -7.54
C ASN A 102 -13.39 12.38 -7.82
N VAL A 103 -12.25 11.96 -7.24
CA VAL A 103 -10.94 12.61 -7.41
C VAL A 103 -9.92 11.59 -7.92
N PHE A 104 -9.72 11.54 -9.25
CA PHE A 104 -8.88 10.51 -9.88
C PHE A 104 -7.67 11.11 -10.60
N THR A 105 -6.51 10.48 -10.43
CA THR A 105 -5.28 10.85 -11.15
C THR A 105 -5.38 10.61 -12.66
N ALA A 106 -6.21 9.67 -13.10
CA ALA A 106 -6.45 9.38 -14.51
C ALA A 106 -7.78 8.62 -14.69
N ILE A 107 -8.33 8.70 -15.90
CA ILE A 107 -9.49 7.92 -16.35
C ILE A 107 -9.23 7.26 -17.72
N ALA A 108 -7.97 6.97 -18.03
CA ALA A 108 -7.59 6.40 -19.32
C ALA A 108 -8.30 5.05 -19.54
N GLY A 109 -8.87 4.84 -20.73
CA GLY A 109 -9.63 3.64 -21.07
C GLY A 109 -11.04 3.58 -20.47
N CYS A 110 -11.43 4.53 -19.62
CA CYS A 110 -12.78 4.61 -19.07
C CYS A 110 -13.70 5.40 -20.02
N THR A 111 -14.88 4.86 -20.29
CA THR A 111 -16.00 5.63 -20.85
C THR A 111 -16.94 5.95 -19.69
N VAL A 112 -16.72 7.11 -19.06
CA VAL A 112 -17.44 7.55 -17.87
C VAL A 112 -18.50 8.59 -18.21
N ALA A 113 -19.72 8.40 -17.71
CA ALA A 113 -20.71 9.47 -17.63
C ALA A 113 -20.34 10.37 -16.45
N ALA A 114 -19.43 11.33 -16.69
CA ALA A 114 -18.88 12.24 -15.69
C ALA A 114 -19.96 13.21 -15.15
N ALA A 115 -19.88 13.51 -13.85
CA ALA A 115 -20.65 14.57 -13.23
C ALA A 115 -19.79 15.83 -13.06
N ALA A 116 -20.44 16.99 -12.96
CA ALA A 116 -19.73 18.28 -12.90
C ALA A 116 -18.85 18.47 -11.65
N SER A 117 -19.10 17.70 -10.58
CA SER A 117 -18.32 17.73 -9.34
C SER A 117 -17.10 16.80 -9.37
N ASP A 118 -16.87 16.05 -10.44
CA ASP A 118 -15.70 15.19 -10.56
C ASP A 118 -14.42 16.00 -10.84
N GLN A 119 -13.33 15.54 -10.24
CA GLN A 119 -11.97 16.04 -10.44
C GLN A 119 -11.12 14.94 -11.06
N PHE A 120 -11.12 14.86 -12.38
CA PHE A 120 -10.32 13.89 -13.13
C PHE A 120 -9.01 14.49 -13.64
N ASN A 121 -7.97 13.65 -13.72
CA ASN A 121 -6.60 14.02 -14.10
C ASN A 121 -5.94 14.95 -13.09
N VAL A 122 -6.21 14.71 -11.80
CA VAL A 122 -5.66 15.46 -10.68
C VAL A 122 -5.08 14.48 -9.66
N ASP A 123 -3.87 14.74 -9.17
CA ASP A 123 -3.27 13.93 -8.12
C ASP A 123 -4.05 14.13 -6.80
N PRO A 124 -4.60 13.06 -6.19
CA PRO A 124 -5.31 13.17 -4.92
C PRO A 124 -4.39 13.47 -3.72
N LEU A 125 -3.05 13.50 -3.87
CA LEU A 125 -2.08 13.79 -2.80
C LEU A 125 -2.32 12.91 -1.56
N ILE A 126 -2.25 11.61 -1.77
CA ILE A 126 -2.57 10.59 -0.78
C ILE A 126 -1.33 9.75 -0.45
N GLY A 127 -1.13 9.47 0.83
CA GLY A 127 -0.02 8.68 1.35
C GLY A 127 -0.15 7.18 1.06
N PRO A 128 0.88 6.40 1.44
CA PRO A 128 0.83 4.94 1.35
C PRO A 128 -0.24 4.36 2.28
N LEU A 129 -0.56 3.08 2.06
CA LEU A 129 -1.42 2.32 2.97
C LEU A 129 -0.70 2.16 4.31
N ALA A 130 -1.34 2.59 5.40
CA ALA A 130 -0.77 2.53 6.75
C ALA A 130 -1.87 2.49 7.82
N ASP A 131 -1.47 2.21 9.06
CA ASP A 131 -2.32 2.47 10.21
C ASP A 131 -2.34 3.98 10.49
N ASN A 132 -3.44 4.63 10.12
CA ASN A 132 -3.66 6.06 10.33
C ASN A 132 -4.52 6.34 11.57
N GLY A 133 -4.54 5.40 12.52
CA GLY A 133 -5.30 5.49 13.77
C GLY A 133 -6.81 5.44 13.58
N GLY A 134 -7.53 5.89 14.61
CA GLY A 134 -9.00 5.81 14.71
C GLY A 134 -9.48 4.73 15.67
N PRO A 135 -10.77 4.72 16.04
CA PRO A 135 -11.33 3.76 16.99
C PRO A 135 -11.37 2.31 16.45
N GLU A 136 -11.48 2.13 15.13
CA GLU A 136 -11.47 0.81 14.49
C GLU A 136 -10.11 0.55 13.83
N ILE A 137 -9.51 -0.61 14.13
CA ILE A 137 -8.18 -0.97 13.60
C ILE A 137 -8.34 -1.45 12.15
N THR A 138 -7.99 -0.58 11.19
CA THR A 138 -8.01 -0.88 9.76
C THR A 138 -7.02 -0.01 9.00
N LEU A 139 -6.45 -0.54 7.92
CA LEU A 139 -5.49 0.20 7.10
C LEU A 139 -6.20 1.14 6.13
N THR A 140 -5.63 2.33 5.98
CA THR A 140 -6.13 3.37 5.09
C THR A 140 -4.97 4.11 4.42
N ASN A 141 -5.27 4.89 3.39
CA ASN A 141 -4.30 5.83 2.80
C ASN A 141 -4.60 7.24 3.32
N ALA A 142 -3.62 7.87 3.98
CA ALA A 142 -3.81 9.19 4.57
C ALA A 142 -3.89 10.29 3.51
N LEU A 143 -4.91 11.13 3.57
CA LEU A 143 -4.96 12.36 2.78
C LEU A 143 -3.90 13.34 3.30
N SER A 144 -3.13 13.94 2.39
CA SER A 144 -2.16 14.99 2.73
C SER A 144 -2.85 16.33 2.92
N ALA A 145 -2.24 17.24 3.69
CA ALA A 145 -2.68 18.62 3.76
C ALA A 145 -2.70 19.25 2.35
N GLY A 146 -3.83 19.86 1.97
CA GLY A 146 -4.02 20.44 0.64
C GLY A 146 -4.42 19.44 -0.46
N SER A 147 -4.71 18.19 -0.09
CA SER A 147 -5.26 17.20 -1.02
C SER A 147 -6.55 17.70 -1.69
N PRO A 148 -6.73 17.51 -3.01
CA PRO A 148 -7.98 17.79 -3.72
C PRO A 148 -9.18 16.94 -3.27
N ALA A 149 -8.94 15.88 -2.50
CA ALA A 149 -9.99 15.06 -1.90
C ALA A 149 -10.53 15.64 -0.58
N VAL A 150 -9.82 16.60 0.03
CA VAL A 150 -10.23 17.22 1.30
C VAL A 150 -11.39 18.19 1.07
N ASN A 151 -12.46 18.03 1.83
CA ASN A 151 -13.78 18.66 1.71
C ASN A 151 -14.45 18.46 0.34
N ALA A 152 -14.08 17.40 -0.39
CA ALA A 152 -14.53 17.17 -1.76
C ALA A 152 -15.62 16.10 -1.90
N GLY A 153 -16.10 15.51 -0.79
CA GLY A 153 -17.18 14.54 -0.79
C GLY A 153 -18.56 15.19 -0.83
N ASP A 154 -19.54 14.40 -1.27
CA ASP A 154 -20.95 14.81 -1.29
C ASP A 154 -21.57 14.87 0.12
N ALA A 155 -21.88 16.07 0.59
CA ALA A 155 -22.53 16.30 1.87
C ALA A 155 -23.90 15.61 2.01
N ALA A 156 -24.62 15.35 0.91
CA ALA A 156 -25.93 14.69 0.95
C ALA A 156 -25.83 13.18 1.22
N THR A 157 -24.69 12.57 0.88
CA THR A 157 -24.44 11.12 1.04
C THR A 157 -23.30 10.83 2.02
N CYS A 158 -22.84 11.83 2.78
CA CYS A 158 -21.78 11.69 3.77
C CYS A 158 -22.13 10.66 4.85
N PRO A 159 -21.36 9.57 5.01
CA PRO A 159 -21.56 8.63 6.11
C PRO A 159 -21.18 9.28 7.45
N ALA A 160 -21.70 8.74 8.56
CA ALA A 160 -21.44 9.30 9.90
C ALA A 160 -19.97 9.17 10.33
N THR A 161 -19.27 8.15 9.83
CA THR A 161 -17.85 7.91 10.09
C THR A 161 -17.10 7.52 8.82
N ASP A 162 -15.79 7.65 8.84
CA ASP A 162 -14.88 7.07 7.84
C ASP A 162 -14.57 5.59 8.12
N GLN A 163 -13.71 4.97 7.30
CA GLN A 163 -13.33 3.57 7.41
C GLN A 163 -12.77 3.22 8.81
N ARG A 164 -12.06 4.15 9.44
CA ARG A 164 -11.41 3.99 10.76
C ARG A 164 -12.38 4.22 11.91
N GLY A 165 -13.62 4.61 11.62
CA GLY A 165 -14.63 5.02 12.60
C GLY A 165 -14.46 6.47 13.10
N VAL A 166 -13.64 7.29 12.44
CA VAL A 166 -13.53 8.73 12.75
C VAL A 166 -14.76 9.46 12.23
N ALA A 167 -15.33 10.37 13.02
CA ALA A 167 -16.54 11.10 12.68
C ALA A 167 -16.35 12.00 11.43
N ARG A 168 -17.37 12.08 10.59
CA ARG A 168 -17.43 12.97 9.42
C ARG A 168 -18.53 14.03 9.57
N PRO A 169 -18.37 15.22 8.99
CA PRO A 169 -17.09 15.78 8.54
C PRO A 169 -16.22 16.23 9.72
N ALA A 170 -14.91 16.04 9.65
CA ALA A 170 -13.96 16.63 10.58
C ALA A 170 -13.62 18.08 10.19
N GLY A 171 -13.78 18.41 8.91
CA GLY A 171 -13.56 19.74 8.32
C GLY A 171 -14.86 20.47 7.95
N ALA A 172 -14.81 21.23 6.86
CA ALA A 172 -15.92 22.02 6.35
C ALA A 172 -16.95 21.16 5.59
N ALA A 173 -16.51 20.06 4.99
CA ALA A 173 -17.31 19.02 4.36
C ALA A 173 -16.58 17.69 4.50
N CYS A 174 -17.26 16.59 4.18
CA CYS A 174 -16.62 15.29 4.18
C CYS A 174 -15.62 15.19 3.04
N ASP A 175 -14.63 14.35 3.23
CA ASP A 175 -13.63 14.11 2.21
C ASP A 175 -14.05 13.02 1.24
N ALA A 176 -13.59 13.15 0.00
CA ALA A 176 -13.68 12.04 -0.95
C ALA A 176 -12.72 10.92 -0.54
N GLY A 177 -13.13 9.68 -0.76
CA GLY A 177 -12.38 8.47 -0.39
C GLY A 177 -12.76 7.92 0.98
N ALA A 178 -12.12 6.81 1.34
CA ALA A 178 -12.47 6.00 2.51
C ALA A 178 -12.07 6.62 3.86
N MET A 179 -11.16 7.59 3.86
CA MET A 179 -10.63 8.25 5.03
C MET A 179 -11.04 9.73 5.08
N GLU A 180 -11.33 10.22 6.29
CA GLU A 180 -11.47 11.64 6.57
C GLU A 180 -10.14 12.23 7.06
N TYR A 181 -9.72 13.33 6.47
CA TYR A 181 -8.62 14.16 6.91
C TYR A 181 -9.01 14.94 8.15
N ASP A 182 -8.39 14.60 9.27
CA ASP A 182 -8.53 15.35 10.51
C ASP A 182 -7.27 16.16 10.81
N ALA A 183 -7.29 17.43 10.41
CA ALA A 183 -6.21 18.38 10.69
C ALA A 183 -5.95 18.55 12.19
N SER A 184 -6.93 18.29 13.05
CA SER A 184 -6.80 18.40 14.50
C SER A 184 -6.02 17.23 15.11
N VAL A 185 -6.04 16.06 14.45
CA VAL A 185 -5.16 14.93 14.79
C VAL A 185 -3.76 15.19 14.25
N SER A 186 -3.62 15.67 13.00
CA SER A 186 -2.31 16.01 12.42
C SER A 186 -1.58 17.13 13.19
N ALA A 187 -2.29 18.16 13.68
CA ALA A 187 -1.72 19.25 14.47
C ALA A 187 -1.37 18.86 15.92
N ARG A 188 -1.97 17.79 16.45
CA ARG A 188 -1.58 17.23 17.77
C ARG A 188 -0.25 16.51 17.75
N PHE A 189 0.18 16.01 16.57
CA PHE A 189 1.49 15.42 16.37
C PHE A 189 2.54 16.42 15.84
N TRP A 190 2.13 17.56 15.26
CA TRP A 190 3.03 18.63 14.84
C TRP A 190 2.97 19.86 15.76
N ARG A 191 3.53 19.72 16.97
CA ARG A 191 4.08 20.87 17.70
C ARG A 191 5.60 20.83 17.49
N PRO A 192 6.27 21.90 16.99
CA PRO A 192 7.73 21.96 17.12
C PRO A 192 8.01 21.85 18.62
N GLU A 193 8.75 20.81 18.98
CA GLU A 193 8.95 20.35 20.36
C GLU A 193 9.27 21.55 21.26
N PRO A 194 8.31 22.05 22.07
CA PRO A 194 8.67 22.97 23.14
C PRO A 194 9.37 22.08 24.15
N ALA A 195 10.68 22.27 24.38
CA ALA A 195 11.49 21.51 25.33
C ALA A 195 10.64 21.05 26.53
N LEU A 196 10.13 19.81 26.46
CA LEU A 196 9.10 19.37 27.38
C LEU A 196 9.79 19.06 28.72
N PRO A 197 9.17 19.40 29.86
CA PRO A 197 9.55 18.76 31.11
C PRO A 197 9.34 17.24 30.94
N PRO A 198 10.11 16.39 31.65
CA PRO A 198 10.12 14.95 31.40
C PRO A 198 8.73 14.36 31.71
N PHE A 199 7.92 14.23 30.66
CA PHE A 199 6.74 13.37 30.68
C PHE A 199 7.20 11.97 30.30
N VAL A 200 6.85 11.03 31.16
CA VAL A 200 7.10 9.60 31.01
C VAL A 200 6.36 9.13 29.77
N TYR A 201 7.05 9.05 28.64
CA TYR A 201 6.67 8.16 27.56
C TYR A 201 6.55 6.77 28.19
N ALA A 202 5.45 6.08 27.96
CA ALA A 202 5.53 4.62 27.96
C ALA A 202 6.60 4.32 26.90
N SER A 203 7.76 3.88 27.37
CA SER A 203 8.89 3.49 26.54
C SER A 203 8.37 2.46 25.53
N TYR A 204 8.26 2.83 24.26
CA TYR A 204 8.61 1.86 23.23
C TYR A 204 10.06 1.50 23.56
N PRO A 205 10.35 0.27 24.00
CA PRO A 205 11.74 -0.11 24.19
C PRO A 205 12.43 0.19 22.86
N THR A 206 13.51 0.97 22.89
CA THR A 206 14.49 0.88 21.80
C THR A 206 14.76 -0.61 21.62
N PRO A 207 14.49 -1.19 20.43
CA PRO A 207 14.72 -2.61 20.21
C PRO A 207 16.13 -2.94 20.71
N ALA A 208 16.29 -4.07 21.40
CA ALA A 208 17.61 -4.52 21.78
C ALA A 208 18.48 -4.55 20.51
N PRO A 209 19.73 -4.06 20.54
CA PRO A 209 20.60 -4.14 19.38
C PRO A 209 20.75 -5.61 18.97
N GLY A 210 20.36 -5.91 17.74
CA GLY A 210 20.48 -7.25 17.15
C GLY A 210 21.88 -7.52 16.62
N ILE A 211 22.02 -8.61 15.88
CA ILE A 211 23.29 -9.00 15.24
C ILE A 211 23.45 -8.41 13.84
N ILE A 212 24.64 -8.54 13.28
CA ILE A 212 24.93 -8.21 11.87
C ILE A 212 24.98 -9.51 11.07
N LEU A 213 24.06 -9.66 10.13
CA LEU A 213 24.02 -10.75 9.16
C LEU A 213 24.68 -10.27 7.87
N THR A 214 25.82 -10.87 7.50
CA THR A 214 26.59 -10.44 6.33
C THR A 214 26.29 -11.35 5.14
N VAL A 215 25.60 -10.79 4.14
CA VAL A 215 25.32 -11.49 2.88
C VAL A 215 26.60 -11.56 2.06
N ASP A 216 27.01 -12.76 1.68
CA ASP A 216 28.19 -13.02 0.87
C ASP A 216 27.85 -13.60 -0.51
N SER A 217 26.58 -13.93 -0.75
CA SER A 217 26.10 -14.45 -2.02
C SER A 217 24.98 -13.61 -2.62
N LEU A 218 25.10 -13.34 -3.92
CA LEU A 218 24.07 -12.69 -4.74
C LEU A 218 22.99 -13.67 -5.21
N ALA A 219 23.15 -14.97 -4.92
CA ALA A 219 22.17 -16.00 -5.24
C ALA A 219 20.96 -15.93 -4.30
N SER A 220 19.91 -16.68 -4.65
CA SER A 220 18.75 -16.91 -3.80
C SER A 220 18.83 -18.28 -3.12
N GLY A 221 18.47 -18.36 -1.85
CA GLY A 221 18.37 -19.64 -1.13
C GLY A 221 17.90 -19.41 0.31
N ALA A 222 17.08 -20.33 0.81
CA ALA A 222 16.59 -20.28 2.19
C ALA A 222 17.68 -20.65 3.20
N ASP A 223 17.53 -20.16 4.41
CA ASP A 223 18.31 -20.57 5.56
C ASP A 223 18.05 -22.05 5.91
N THR A 224 19.09 -22.75 6.33
CA THR A 224 18.98 -24.16 6.72
C THR A 224 18.66 -24.38 8.19
N ALA A 225 18.91 -23.37 9.05
CA ALA A 225 18.80 -23.45 10.50
C ALA A 225 18.29 -22.13 11.11
N ILE A 226 17.08 -21.73 10.72
CA ILE A 226 16.40 -20.50 11.19
C ILE A 226 16.49 -20.33 12.73
N GLY A 227 17.05 -19.19 13.17
CA GLY A 227 17.14 -18.74 14.55
C GLY A 227 18.40 -19.16 15.31
N ASP A 228 19.43 -19.64 14.61
CA ASP A 228 20.72 -20.02 15.20
C ASP A 228 21.77 -18.88 15.25
N GLY A 229 21.42 -17.71 14.72
CA GLY A 229 22.26 -16.52 14.62
C GLY A 229 23.18 -16.50 13.39
N ILE A 230 23.06 -17.46 12.47
CA ILE A 230 23.93 -17.61 11.30
C ILE A 230 23.06 -17.71 10.05
N CYS A 231 23.16 -16.74 9.15
CA CYS A 231 22.53 -16.88 7.85
C CYS A 231 23.35 -17.85 6.97
N ALA A 232 22.82 -19.05 6.70
CA ALA A 232 23.51 -20.05 5.88
C ALA A 232 22.54 -20.98 5.11
N THR A 233 22.67 -20.96 3.79
CA THR A 233 22.03 -21.94 2.90
C THR A 233 22.70 -23.32 3.00
N SER A 234 22.14 -24.33 2.32
CA SER A 234 22.76 -25.67 2.25
C SER A 234 24.14 -25.68 1.58
N GLY A 235 24.47 -24.61 0.83
CA GLY A 235 25.78 -24.40 0.25
C GLY A 235 26.79 -23.73 1.20
N GLY A 236 26.36 -23.28 2.38
CA GLY A 236 27.17 -22.53 3.35
C GLY A 236 27.22 -21.02 3.10
N GLU A 237 26.54 -20.53 2.06
CA GLU A 237 26.49 -19.11 1.70
C GLU A 237 25.34 -18.40 2.43
N CYS A 238 25.53 -17.15 2.83
CA CYS A 238 24.50 -16.26 3.32
C CYS A 238 23.88 -15.47 2.15
N THR A 239 22.62 -15.73 1.84
CA THR A 239 21.84 -14.96 0.85
C THR A 239 20.96 -13.92 1.54
N LEU A 240 20.46 -12.93 0.79
CA LEU A 240 19.48 -11.97 1.30
C LEU A 240 18.22 -12.66 1.87
N GLN A 241 17.76 -13.73 1.22
CA GLN A 241 16.61 -14.49 1.71
C GLN A 241 16.92 -15.15 3.06
N ALA A 242 18.04 -15.87 3.16
CA ALA A 242 18.46 -16.51 4.40
C ALA A 242 18.63 -15.50 5.53
N ALA A 243 19.21 -14.33 5.25
CA ALA A 243 19.39 -13.28 6.24
C ALA A 243 18.06 -12.68 6.75
N ILE A 244 17.03 -12.56 5.90
CA ILE A 244 15.70 -12.12 6.34
C ILE A 244 15.02 -13.21 7.19
N GLU A 245 15.09 -14.47 6.76
CA GLU A 245 14.56 -15.61 7.54
C GLU A 245 15.20 -15.68 8.93
N GLU A 246 16.51 -15.45 8.99
CA GLU A 246 17.26 -15.46 10.24
C GLU A 246 16.89 -14.27 11.14
N SER A 247 16.86 -13.05 10.60
CA SER A 247 16.44 -11.87 11.38
C SER A 247 15.03 -12.01 11.95
N ASN A 248 14.07 -12.52 11.18
CA ASN A 248 12.70 -12.71 11.65
C ASN A 248 12.55 -13.69 12.83
N ALA A 249 13.52 -14.58 13.02
CA ALA A 249 13.52 -15.57 14.10
C ALA A 249 14.32 -15.12 15.33
N LEU A 250 15.09 -14.03 15.19
CA LEU A 250 15.86 -13.43 16.27
C LEU A 250 15.05 -12.36 16.98
N VAL A 251 15.56 -11.92 18.12
CA VAL A 251 14.96 -10.85 18.92
C VAL A 251 15.91 -9.67 18.93
N GLY A 252 15.46 -8.55 18.39
CA GLY A 252 16.27 -7.34 18.33
C GLY A 252 16.03 -6.58 17.03
N GLN A 253 16.82 -5.53 16.84
CA GLN A 253 16.94 -4.91 15.53
C GLN A 253 18.21 -5.41 14.85
N GLU A 254 18.07 -6.37 13.94
CA GLU A 254 19.20 -6.89 13.18
C GLU A 254 19.59 -5.95 12.04
N THR A 255 20.85 -6.07 11.61
CA THR A 255 21.35 -5.42 10.40
C THR A 255 21.77 -6.49 9.40
N VAL A 256 21.13 -6.49 8.23
CA VAL A 256 21.56 -7.26 7.06
C VAL A 256 22.48 -6.37 6.23
N GLN A 257 23.76 -6.75 6.17
CA GLN A 257 24.77 -6.06 5.36
C GLN A 257 24.89 -6.75 4.00
N LEU A 258 24.69 -5.98 2.95
CA LEU A 258 24.76 -6.45 1.57
C LEU A 258 26.09 -6.07 0.90
N PRO A 259 26.63 -6.94 0.02
CA PRO A 259 27.82 -6.65 -0.75
C PRO A 259 27.48 -5.73 -1.93
N ALA A 260 28.52 -5.18 -2.58
CA ALA A 260 28.36 -4.56 -3.88
C ALA A 260 28.00 -5.61 -4.94
N GLY A 261 27.10 -5.27 -5.85
CA GLY A 261 26.57 -6.16 -6.87
C GLY A 261 25.06 -6.03 -7.03
N THR A 262 24.53 -6.74 -8.01
CA THR A 262 23.09 -6.84 -8.25
C THR A 262 22.57 -8.14 -7.68
N ILE A 263 21.62 -8.05 -6.74
CA ILE A 263 20.86 -9.19 -6.22
C ILE A 263 19.54 -9.25 -6.98
N ASP A 264 19.41 -10.25 -7.85
CA ASP A 264 18.22 -10.47 -8.65
C ASP A 264 17.16 -11.25 -7.86
N ILE A 265 16.06 -10.58 -7.52
CA ILE A 265 14.93 -11.15 -6.77
C ILE A 265 13.94 -11.71 -7.79
N SER A 266 14.05 -13.01 -8.08
CA SER A 266 13.19 -13.71 -9.03
C SER A 266 11.86 -14.17 -8.40
N SER A 267 11.90 -14.63 -7.16
CA SER A 267 10.74 -14.95 -6.32
C SER A 267 10.58 -13.95 -5.16
N ARG A 268 9.37 -13.83 -4.63
CA ARG A 268 9.07 -12.98 -3.47
C ARG A 268 9.93 -13.40 -2.27
N LEU A 269 10.51 -12.43 -1.57
CA LEU A 269 11.24 -12.63 -0.32
C LEU A 269 10.26 -12.95 0.83
N PRO A 270 10.76 -13.57 1.91
CA PRO A 270 10.02 -13.69 3.17
C PRO A 270 9.55 -12.34 3.69
N ASP A 271 8.40 -12.31 4.36
CA ASP A 271 7.89 -11.09 5.01
C ASP A 271 8.81 -10.69 6.15
N ILE A 272 9.11 -9.40 6.28
CA ILE A 272 9.87 -8.87 7.41
C ILE A 272 8.90 -8.68 8.58
N THR A 273 9.07 -9.47 9.63
CA THR A 273 8.15 -9.53 10.79
C THR A 273 8.72 -8.89 12.06
N ASP A 274 9.99 -8.48 12.06
CA ASP A 274 10.62 -7.72 13.15
C ASP A 274 11.38 -6.48 12.62
N HIS A 275 11.96 -5.68 13.51
CA HIS A 275 12.75 -4.51 13.18
C HIS A 275 14.02 -4.91 12.42
N LEU A 276 14.22 -4.33 11.23
CA LEU A 276 15.33 -4.74 10.36
C LEU A 276 15.97 -3.55 9.65
N ILE A 277 17.31 -3.51 9.64
CA ILE A 277 18.08 -2.60 8.81
C ILE A 277 18.71 -3.40 7.68
N ILE A 278 18.44 -3.02 6.42
CA ILE A 278 19.08 -3.58 5.24
C ILE A 278 20.01 -2.50 4.68
N ALA A 279 21.32 -2.73 4.78
CA ALA A 279 22.34 -1.76 4.42
C ALA A 279 23.18 -2.28 3.23
N GLY A 280 23.26 -1.48 2.17
CA GLY A 280 24.15 -1.76 1.03
C GLY A 280 25.56 -1.20 1.19
N ALA A 281 26.38 -1.41 0.17
CA ALA A 281 27.73 -0.85 0.04
C ALA A 281 27.74 0.56 -0.59
N GLY A 282 26.57 1.11 -0.95
CA GLY A 282 26.38 2.41 -1.56
C GLY A 282 25.29 2.43 -2.63
N VAL A 283 24.64 3.58 -2.82
CA VAL A 283 23.69 3.82 -3.91
C VAL A 283 24.37 3.56 -5.27
N GLY A 284 23.79 2.69 -6.09
CA GLY A 284 24.34 2.24 -7.36
C GLY A 284 25.48 1.22 -7.27
N GLN A 285 25.95 0.87 -6.06
CA GLN A 285 26.91 -0.21 -5.81
C GLN A 285 26.20 -1.50 -5.42
N THR A 286 25.24 -1.40 -4.51
CA THR A 286 24.33 -2.50 -4.17
C THR A 286 22.99 -2.24 -4.82
N ILE A 287 22.55 -3.16 -5.68
CA ILE A 287 21.28 -3.06 -6.40
C ILE A 287 20.43 -4.27 -6.05
N LEU A 288 19.30 -4.05 -5.39
CA LEU A 288 18.25 -5.05 -5.28
C LEU A 288 17.34 -4.90 -6.50
N ASN A 289 17.37 -5.90 -7.38
CA ASN A 289 16.68 -5.87 -8.66
C ASN A 289 15.54 -6.88 -8.68
N ARG A 290 14.31 -6.41 -8.62
CA ARG A 290 13.13 -7.26 -8.69
C ARG A 290 12.83 -7.62 -10.13
N LEU A 291 12.91 -8.91 -10.47
CA LEU A 291 12.77 -9.38 -11.85
C LEU A 291 11.33 -9.66 -12.31
N SER A 292 10.35 -9.63 -11.42
CA SER A 292 8.93 -9.72 -11.78
C SER A 292 8.20 -8.43 -11.42
N SER A 293 7.03 -8.20 -12.03
CA SER A 293 6.19 -7.02 -11.73
C SER A 293 5.52 -7.08 -10.36
N SER A 294 5.56 -8.22 -9.67
CA SER A 294 4.99 -8.35 -8.32
C SER A 294 5.98 -7.94 -7.23
N GLN A 295 5.43 -7.67 -6.06
CA GLN A 295 6.16 -7.20 -4.88
C GLN A 295 7.42 -8.03 -4.55
N ALA A 296 8.49 -7.35 -4.12
CA ALA A 296 9.73 -8.03 -3.71
C ALA A 296 9.66 -8.50 -2.26
N VAL A 297 9.24 -7.63 -1.34
CA VAL A 297 9.21 -7.90 0.11
C VAL A 297 8.10 -7.12 0.78
N TYR A 298 7.48 -7.70 1.79
CA TYR A 298 6.43 -7.09 2.60
C TYR A 298 6.89 -6.93 4.04
N THR A 299 6.45 -5.88 4.75
CA THR A 299 6.74 -5.67 6.17
C THR A 299 5.48 -5.72 7.02
N ASP A 300 5.53 -6.40 8.16
CA ASP A 300 4.39 -6.57 9.05
C ASP A 300 4.11 -5.34 9.94
N TYR A 301 2.96 -5.32 10.61
CA TYR A 301 2.59 -4.28 11.56
C TYR A 301 3.64 -4.11 12.66
N SER A 302 3.80 -2.88 13.16
CA SER A 302 4.73 -2.52 14.25
C SER A 302 6.22 -2.74 13.99
N THR A 303 6.62 -3.16 12.78
CA THR A 303 8.03 -3.24 12.38
C THR A 303 8.61 -1.86 12.04
N ILE A 304 9.92 -1.73 12.20
CA ILE A 304 10.70 -0.58 11.70
C ILE A 304 11.71 -1.15 10.73
N VAL A 305 11.55 -0.86 9.45
CA VAL A 305 12.44 -1.34 8.40
C VAL A 305 13.15 -0.18 7.76
N VAL A 306 14.48 -0.26 7.69
CA VAL A 306 15.33 0.78 7.09
C VAL A 306 16.10 0.17 5.94
N PHE A 307 15.93 0.70 4.74
CA PHE A 307 16.83 0.45 3.61
C PHE A 307 17.78 1.62 3.50
N ARG A 308 19.09 1.37 3.54
CA ARG A 308 20.09 2.44 3.39
C ARG A 308 21.23 2.04 2.46
N ASP A 309 21.83 3.04 1.82
CA ASP A 309 23.04 2.86 1.02
C ASP A 309 22.89 1.82 -0.12
N LEU A 310 21.72 1.75 -0.75
CA LEU A 310 21.43 0.79 -1.83
C LEU A 310 20.45 1.35 -2.87
N THR A 311 20.28 0.63 -3.97
CA THR A 311 19.31 0.94 -5.03
C THR A 311 18.25 -0.16 -5.10
N LEU A 312 16.97 0.23 -5.04
CA LEU A 312 15.82 -0.65 -5.31
C LEU A 312 15.33 -0.41 -6.73
N GLN A 313 15.20 -1.46 -7.54
CA GLN A 313 14.73 -1.32 -8.93
C GLN A 313 13.96 -2.56 -9.42
N GLY A 314 13.28 -2.44 -10.57
CA GLY A 314 12.75 -3.60 -11.33
C GLY A 314 11.27 -3.93 -11.13
N ALA A 315 10.64 -3.53 -10.02
CA ALA A 315 9.19 -3.67 -9.82
C ALA A 315 8.46 -2.32 -9.69
N SER A 316 7.21 -2.28 -10.15
CA SER A 316 6.26 -1.18 -9.93
C SER A 316 5.95 -0.98 -8.44
N ARG A 317 6.04 -2.06 -7.64
CA ARG A 317 5.93 -2.07 -6.18
C ARG A 317 7.07 -2.90 -5.60
N PHE A 318 8.17 -2.29 -5.15
CA PHE A 318 9.28 -3.06 -4.58
C PHE A 318 8.96 -3.53 -3.15
N ILE A 319 8.50 -2.61 -2.30
CA ILE A 319 8.16 -2.84 -0.90
C ILE A 319 6.70 -2.41 -0.67
N SER A 320 5.89 -3.26 -0.06
CA SER A 320 4.63 -2.88 0.61
C SER A 320 4.92 -2.93 2.09
N SER A 321 4.59 -1.87 2.83
CA SER A 321 4.91 -1.76 4.24
C SER A 321 3.67 -1.51 5.05
N LYS A 322 3.48 -2.30 6.11
CA LYS A 322 2.50 -2.01 7.17
C LYS A 322 3.12 -1.45 8.45
N GLY A 323 4.44 -1.51 8.54
CA GLY A 323 5.25 -0.86 9.58
C GLY A 323 5.82 0.49 9.14
N HIS A 324 6.74 1.01 9.95
CA HIS A 324 7.49 2.23 9.63
C HIS A 324 8.65 1.89 8.68
N LEU A 325 8.54 2.33 7.42
CA LEU A 325 9.57 2.14 6.40
C LEU A 325 10.36 3.44 6.21
N THR A 326 11.69 3.36 6.28
CA THR A 326 12.61 4.44 5.91
C THR A 326 13.52 3.99 4.78
N ILE A 327 13.74 4.87 3.80
CA ILE A 327 14.72 4.66 2.71
C ILE A 327 15.69 5.85 2.76
N GLU A 328 16.96 5.56 3.04
CA GLU A 328 18.05 6.54 3.22
C GLU A 328 19.13 6.45 2.13
#